data_AF-A0AAV7WLQ4-F1
#
_entry.id   AF-A0AAV7WLQ4-F1
#
_cell.length_a   1.000
_cell.length_b   1.000
_cell.length_c   1.000
_cell.angle_alpha   90.00
_cell.angle_beta   90.00
_cell.angle_gamma   90.00
#
_symmetry.space_group_name_H-M   'P 1'
#
loop_
_entity.id
_entity.type
_entity.pdbx_description
1 polymer ?
#
loop_
_entity_poly.entity_id
_entity_poly.type
_entity_poly.pdbx_seq_one_letter_code
_entity_poly.pdbx_strand_id
1 'polypeptide(L)'
;MGKVEQWQAKLSFDGCRRKGGTPGTPTGEAQMEEGSSDALVRSMFLDLKSSLAGIDAKLDHLTEQMDCIRARVDEHDARFEQLESCTSQLEDEGRGERERLLQMERVLEVIRNKNEDLEARSRRNNVKMLGLPETTAMGRMEEPLCSFLSHLSKF
;
A
#
# COMPACT_ATOMS: atom_id res chain seq x y z
N MET A 1 10.31 27.42 28.72
CA MET A 1 10.15 27.58 27.26
C MET A 1 8.83 26.93 26.87
N GLY A 2 7.82 27.58 26.31
CA GLY A 2 7.70 29.00 25.96
C GLY A 2 6.69 29.19 24.83
N LYS A 3 5.43 29.49 25.15
CA LYS A 3 4.43 30.07 24.24
C LYS A 3 3.58 31.06 25.04
N VAL A 4 3.61 32.31 24.62
CA VAL A 4 2.89 33.47 25.20
C VAL A 4 2.23 34.17 24.01
N GLU A 5 1.17 34.95 24.27
CA GLU A 5 0.50 35.87 23.31
C GLU A 5 -0.36 35.17 22.24
N GLN A 6 -1.44 35.73 21.66
CA GLN A 6 -2.34 36.88 21.95
C GLN A 6 -3.64 36.63 21.12
N TRP A 7 -4.79 37.33 21.21
CA TRP A 7 -5.22 38.56 21.89
C TRP A 7 -6.69 38.40 22.38
N GLN A 8 -7.41 39.51 22.61
CA GLN A 8 -8.88 39.58 22.70
C GLN A 8 -9.36 40.68 21.75
N ALA A 9 -10.60 40.59 21.25
CA ALA A 9 -11.33 41.74 20.72
C ALA A 9 -12.82 41.67 21.10
N LYS A 10 -13.21 42.45 22.12
CA LYS A 10 -14.59 42.93 22.26
C LYS A 10 -14.78 44.13 21.33
N LEU A 11 -15.95 44.28 20.74
CA LEU A 11 -16.65 45.57 20.71
C LEU A 11 -18.15 45.33 20.46
N SER A 12 -18.98 45.84 21.37
CA SER A 12 -20.41 46.01 21.15
C SER A 12 -20.65 47.38 20.51
N PHE A 13 -21.64 47.51 19.64
CA PHE A 13 -22.18 48.81 19.28
C PHE A 13 -23.70 48.76 19.14
N ASP A 14 -24.38 49.29 20.15
CA ASP A 14 -25.82 49.51 20.16
C ASP A 14 -26.23 50.61 19.18
N GLY A 15 -27.46 50.53 18.68
CA GLY A 15 -27.88 51.32 17.52
C GLY A 15 -28.20 52.80 17.79
N CYS A 16 -28.39 53.57 16.71
CA CYS A 16 -29.15 54.81 16.78
C CYS A 16 -29.92 55.11 15.49
N ARG A 17 -31.25 54.98 15.58
CA ARG A 17 -32.24 55.34 14.56
C ARG A 17 -32.43 56.87 14.56
N ARG A 18 -32.21 57.55 13.43
CA ARG A 18 -32.73 58.91 13.20
C ARG A 18 -33.64 58.97 11.97
N LYS A 19 -34.77 59.65 12.12
CA LYS A 19 -35.70 60.02 11.04
C LYS A 19 -35.70 61.55 10.87
N GLY A 20 -36.06 62.00 9.67
CA GLY A 20 -36.18 63.41 9.26
C GLY A 20 -35.11 63.78 8.24
N GLY A 21 -35.41 64.47 7.13
CA GLY A 21 -36.70 64.91 6.60
C GLY A 21 -36.52 65.51 5.20
N THR A 22 -37.58 65.51 4.38
CA THR A 22 -37.68 66.24 3.09
C THR A 22 -37.94 67.75 3.32
N PRO A 23 -38.02 68.65 2.31
CA PRO A 23 -37.99 68.47 0.85
C PRO A 23 -37.08 69.48 0.08
N GLY A 24 -37.08 69.42 -1.27
CA GLY A 24 -36.65 70.56 -2.10
C GLY A 24 -36.16 70.23 -3.51
N THR A 25 -37.03 70.37 -4.52
CA THR A 25 -36.63 70.63 -5.93
C THR A 25 -36.73 72.15 -6.16
N PRO A 26 -35.87 72.76 -6.99
CA PRO A 26 -36.36 73.06 -8.34
C PRO A 26 -35.32 72.97 -9.47
N THR A 27 -35.83 72.58 -10.63
CA THR A 27 -35.62 73.18 -11.96
C THR A 27 -34.27 73.85 -12.26
N GLY A 28 -33.51 73.22 -13.17
CA GLY A 28 -32.39 73.82 -13.91
C GLY A 28 -32.20 73.08 -15.22
N GLU A 29 -32.90 73.52 -16.28
CA GLU A 29 -32.80 72.92 -17.60
C GLU A 29 -31.45 73.26 -18.24
N ALA A 30 -30.66 72.23 -18.53
CA ALA A 30 -29.47 72.31 -19.38
C ALA A 30 -29.42 71.06 -20.27
N GLN A 31 -30.18 71.09 -21.37
CA GLN A 31 -30.00 70.13 -22.45
C GLN A 31 -28.66 70.43 -23.15
N MET A 32 -27.62 69.65 -22.85
CA MET A 32 -26.43 69.55 -23.69
C MET A 32 -26.37 68.16 -24.31
N GLU A 33 -26.31 68.11 -25.64
CA GLU A 33 -26.10 66.87 -26.40
C GLU A 33 -24.63 66.41 -26.35
N GLU A 34 -24.16 65.98 -25.17
CA GLU A 34 -22.91 65.21 -25.04
C GLU A 34 -23.15 63.70 -24.79
N GLY A 35 -24.42 63.31 -24.62
CA GLY A 35 -24.79 61.98 -24.12
C GLY A 35 -24.36 60.77 -24.95
N SER A 36 -24.05 60.92 -26.25
CA SER A 36 -23.71 59.77 -27.10
C SER A 36 -22.32 59.20 -26.84
N SER A 37 -21.32 60.05 -26.54
CA SER A 37 -19.95 59.58 -26.25
C SER A 37 -19.88 59.03 -24.84
N ASP A 38 -20.50 59.73 -23.88
CA ASP A 38 -20.48 59.35 -22.47
C ASP A 38 -21.24 58.03 -22.21
N ALA A 39 -22.34 57.79 -22.94
CA ALA A 39 -23.05 56.50 -22.90
C ALA A 39 -22.19 55.34 -23.44
N LEU A 40 -21.43 55.55 -24.53
CA LEU A 40 -20.55 54.53 -25.10
C LEU A 40 -19.41 54.17 -24.14
N VAL A 41 -18.75 55.17 -23.54
CA VAL A 41 -17.69 54.95 -22.55
C VAL A 41 -18.23 54.22 -21.32
N ARG A 42 -19.44 54.56 -20.84
CA ARG A 42 -20.11 53.84 -19.75
C ARG A 42 -20.42 52.39 -20.11
N SER A 43 -20.86 52.10 -21.34
CA SER A 43 -21.07 50.72 -21.81
C SER A 43 -19.76 49.92 -21.76
N MET A 44 -18.70 50.44 -22.40
CA MET A 44 -17.40 49.77 -22.40
C MET A 44 -16.85 49.54 -20.99
N PHE A 45 -17.07 50.47 -20.06
CA PHE A 45 -16.67 50.30 -18.66
C PHE A 45 -17.47 49.21 -17.95
N LEU A 46 -18.77 49.07 -18.22
CA LEU A 46 -19.61 47.98 -17.71
C LEU A 46 -19.18 46.62 -18.29
N ASP A 47 -18.88 46.57 -19.59
CA ASP A 47 -18.40 45.37 -20.28
C ASP A 47 -17.04 44.91 -19.72
N LEU A 48 -16.09 45.85 -19.55
CA LEU A 48 -14.80 45.58 -18.91
C LEU A 48 -14.97 45.10 -17.46
N LYS A 49 -15.86 45.72 -16.68
CA LYS A 49 -16.16 45.29 -15.30
C LYS A 49 -16.76 43.88 -15.26
N SER A 50 -17.65 43.54 -16.18
CA SER A 50 -18.22 42.19 -16.30
C SER A 50 -17.17 41.18 -16.74
N SER A 51 -16.27 41.55 -17.65
CA SER A 51 -15.17 40.70 -18.09
C SER A 51 -14.17 40.44 -16.96
N LEU A 52 -13.87 41.44 -16.13
CA LEU A 52 -12.99 41.29 -14.96
C LEU A 52 -13.60 40.33 -13.94
N ALA A 53 -14.87 40.52 -13.55
CA ALA A 53 -15.57 39.59 -12.66
C ALA A 53 -15.63 38.16 -13.23
N GLY A 54 -15.73 38.01 -14.55
CA GLY A 54 -15.66 36.72 -15.24
C GLY A 54 -14.25 36.11 -15.35
N ILE A 55 -13.20 36.89 -15.10
CA ILE A 55 -11.82 36.41 -14.94
C ILE A 55 -11.58 35.99 -13.49
N ASP A 56 -11.99 36.82 -12.52
CA ASP A 56 -11.88 36.51 -11.09
C ASP A 56 -12.53 35.16 -10.76
N ALA A 57 -13.78 34.95 -11.18
CA ALA A 57 -14.49 33.68 -10.98
C ALA A 57 -13.81 32.46 -11.65
N LYS A 58 -13.02 32.67 -12.71
CA LYS A 58 -12.21 31.59 -13.32
C LYS A 58 -10.92 31.34 -12.55
N LEU A 59 -10.30 32.36 -11.98
CA LEU A 59 -9.12 32.24 -11.13
C LEU A 59 -9.46 31.53 -9.81
N ASP A 60 -10.60 31.86 -9.21
CA ASP A 60 -11.14 31.16 -8.03
C ASP A 60 -11.32 29.66 -8.36
N HIS A 61 -12.02 29.34 -9.45
CA HIS A 61 -12.24 27.96 -9.85
C HIS A 61 -10.94 27.18 -10.19
N LEU A 62 -9.96 27.83 -10.83
CA LEU A 62 -8.64 27.23 -11.07
C LEU A 62 -7.88 27.00 -9.75
N THR A 63 -8.04 27.87 -8.76
CA THR A 63 -7.44 27.71 -7.43
C THR A 63 -8.05 26.50 -6.70
N GLU A 64 -9.38 26.38 -6.69
CA GLU A 64 -10.09 25.21 -6.16
C GLU A 64 -9.62 23.91 -6.84
N GLN A 65 -9.46 23.92 -8.17
CA GLN A 65 -8.96 22.76 -8.92
C GLN A 65 -7.51 22.41 -8.55
N MET A 66 -6.63 23.40 -8.38
CA MET A 66 -5.24 23.15 -7.95
C MET A 66 -5.18 22.58 -6.53
N ASP A 67 -5.96 23.09 -5.59
CA ASP A 67 -6.03 22.56 -4.23
C ASP A 67 -6.56 21.11 -4.21
N CYS A 68 -7.57 20.82 -5.04
CA CYS A 68 -8.08 19.46 -5.22
C CYS A 68 -7.05 18.51 -5.85
N ILE A 69 -6.24 18.98 -6.81
CA ILE A 69 -5.15 18.20 -7.41
C ILE A 69 -4.06 17.94 -6.37
N ARG A 70 -3.67 18.97 -5.60
CA ARG A 70 -2.66 18.87 -4.54
C ARG A 70 -3.04 17.83 -3.49
N ALA A 71 -4.25 17.89 -2.95
CA ALA A 71 -4.74 16.92 -1.98
C ALA A 71 -4.71 15.48 -2.51
N ARG A 72 -4.96 15.27 -3.81
CA ARG A 72 -4.87 13.96 -4.46
C ARG A 72 -3.43 13.49 -4.69
N VAL A 73 -2.48 14.41 -4.91
CA VAL A 73 -1.05 14.09 -4.97
C VAL A 73 -0.57 13.66 -3.57
N ASP A 74 -0.91 14.43 -2.53
CA ASP A 74 -0.57 14.10 -1.15
C ASP A 74 -1.16 12.72 -0.73
N GLU A 75 -2.38 12.38 -1.16
CA GLU A 75 -2.97 11.03 -0.97
C GLU A 75 -2.21 9.94 -1.73
N HIS A 76 -1.81 10.21 -2.98
CA HIS A 76 -1.06 9.25 -3.80
C HIS A 76 0.33 8.98 -3.23
N ASP A 77 1.03 10.01 -2.76
CA ASP A 77 2.36 9.88 -2.15
C ASP A 77 2.31 9.01 -0.89
N ALA A 78 1.35 9.26 0.02
CA ALA A 78 1.13 8.42 1.20
C ALA A 78 0.81 6.95 0.85
N ARG A 79 0.10 6.72 -0.26
CA ARG A 79 -0.17 5.36 -0.77
C ARG A 79 1.07 4.71 -1.38
N PHE A 80 1.96 5.46 -2.01
CA PHE A 80 3.23 4.94 -2.52
C PHE A 80 4.17 4.56 -1.35
N GLU A 81 4.32 5.39 -0.32
CA GLU A 81 5.09 5.05 0.89
C GLU A 81 4.60 3.74 1.53
N GLN A 82 3.27 3.55 1.61
CA GLN A 82 2.68 2.30 2.12
C GLN A 82 3.02 1.09 1.23
N LEU A 83 2.98 1.24 -0.10
CA LEU A 83 3.32 0.17 -1.05
C LEU A 83 4.80 -0.18 -1.03
N GLU A 84 5.70 0.80 -0.91
CA GLU A 84 7.14 0.59 -0.78
C GLU A 84 7.49 -0.16 0.51
N SER A 85 6.86 0.23 1.62
CA SER A 85 7.00 -0.45 2.92
C SER A 85 6.51 -1.90 2.85
N CYS A 86 5.31 -2.13 2.30
CA CYS A 86 4.76 -3.47 2.12
C CYS A 86 5.62 -4.35 1.18
N THR A 87 6.14 -3.78 0.09
CA THR A 87 7.04 -4.49 -0.83
C THR A 87 8.34 -4.87 -0.14
N SER A 88 8.93 -3.97 0.64
CA SER A 88 10.15 -4.23 1.42
C SER A 88 9.95 -5.39 2.41
N GLN A 89 8.82 -5.39 3.13
CA GLN A 89 8.46 -6.48 4.05
C GLN A 89 8.31 -7.82 3.30
N LEU A 90 7.57 -7.85 2.19
CA LEU A 90 7.36 -9.07 1.39
C LEU A 90 8.68 -9.62 0.81
N GLU A 91 9.61 -8.73 0.44
CA GLU A 91 10.94 -9.15 0.01
C GLU A 91 11.75 -9.79 1.14
N ASP A 92 11.70 -9.24 2.36
CA ASP A 92 12.39 -9.79 3.54
C ASP A 92 11.78 -11.13 3.98
N GLU A 93 10.45 -11.23 4.03
CA GLU A 93 9.75 -12.50 4.29
C GLU A 93 10.11 -13.55 3.23
N GLY A 94 10.13 -13.16 1.95
CA GLY A 94 10.56 -14.01 0.85
C GLY A 94 12.04 -14.41 0.94
N ARG A 95 12.93 -13.54 1.44
CA ARG A 95 14.34 -13.87 1.72
C ARG A 95 14.44 -14.92 2.83
N GLY A 96 13.73 -14.72 3.94
CA GLY A 96 13.71 -15.64 5.08
C GLY A 96 13.18 -17.04 4.73
N GLU A 97 12.07 -17.13 3.99
CA GLU A 97 11.50 -18.43 3.62
C GLU A 97 12.38 -19.18 2.61
N ARG A 98 13.08 -18.48 1.69
CA ARG A 98 14.10 -19.12 0.83
C ARG A 98 15.27 -19.69 1.64
N GLU A 99 15.76 -18.98 2.66
CA GLU A 99 16.82 -19.51 3.54
C GLU A 99 16.34 -20.73 4.33
N ARG A 100 15.09 -20.69 4.82
CA ARG A 100 14.46 -21.82 5.53
C ARG A 100 14.33 -23.06 4.65
N LEU A 101 13.90 -22.91 3.39
CA LEU A 101 13.84 -24.01 2.42
C LEU A 101 15.22 -24.62 2.19
N LEU A 102 16.25 -23.80 1.94
CA LEU A 102 17.64 -24.26 1.80
C LEU A 102 18.19 -24.92 3.08
N GLN A 103 17.70 -24.54 4.26
CA GLN A 103 18.02 -25.25 5.51
C GLN A 103 17.32 -26.61 5.59
N MET A 104 16.05 -26.69 5.22
CA MET A 104 15.28 -27.94 5.20
C MET A 104 15.83 -28.94 4.19
N GLU A 105 16.19 -28.51 2.97
CA GLU A 105 16.84 -29.34 1.96
C GLU A 105 18.15 -29.95 2.47
N ARG A 106 19.01 -29.15 3.12
CA ARG A 106 20.26 -29.64 3.75
C ARG A 106 19.98 -30.67 4.85
N VAL A 107 18.96 -30.44 5.67
CA VAL A 107 18.57 -31.39 6.74
C VAL A 107 18.03 -32.70 6.15
N LEU A 108 17.22 -32.63 5.09
CA LEU A 108 16.70 -33.81 4.38
C LEU A 108 17.84 -34.63 3.75
N GLU A 109 18.81 -33.99 3.10
CA GLU A 109 19.99 -34.65 2.53
C GLU A 109 20.81 -35.37 3.62
N VAL A 110 21.05 -34.71 4.76
CA VAL A 110 21.75 -35.32 5.91
C VAL A 110 20.96 -36.50 6.49
N ILE A 111 19.63 -36.42 6.56
CA ILE A 111 18.78 -37.52 7.04
C ILE A 111 18.78 -38.68 6.04
N ARG A 112 18.70 -38.42 4.73
CA ARG A 112 18.74 -39.45 3.68
C ARG A 112 20.04 -40.24 3.77
N ASN A 113 21.18 -39.56 3.79
CA ASN A 113 22.50 -40.18 3.86
C ASN A 113 22.71 -40.97 5.17
N LYS A 114 22.15 -40.51 6.30
CA LYS A 114 22.13 -41.28 7.55
C LYS A 114 21.28 -42.54 7.46
N ASN A 115 20.10 -42.47 6.84
CA ASN A 115 19.24 -43.63 6.66
C ASN A 115 19.89 -44.67 5.73
N GLU A 116 20.55 -44.22 4.65
CA GLU A 116 21.32 -45.09 3.75
C GLU A 116 22.46 -45.83 4.49
N ASP A 117 23.25 -45.17 5.35
CA ASP A 117 24.27 -45.86 6.19
C ASP A 117 23.63 -46.85 7.16
N LEU A 118 22.55 -46.46 7.86
CA LEU A 118 21.86 -47.34 8.80
C LEU A 118 21.28 -48.58 8.13
N GLU A 119 20.67 -48.43 6.96
CA GLU A 119 20.20 -49.56 6.15
C GLU A 119 21.36 -50.44 5.67
N ALA A 120 22.44 -49.84 5.16
CA ALA A 120 23.63 -50.58 4.74
C ALA A 120 24.21 -51.39 5.90
N ARG A 121 24.34 -50.79 7.10
CA ARG A 121 24.85 -51.44 8.31
C ARG A 121 23.92 -52.54 8.82
N SER A 122 22.60 -52.30 8.83
CA SER A 122 21.60 -53.31 9.19
C SER A 122 21.68 -54.53 8.28
N ARG A 123 21.89 -54.32 6.97
CA ARG A 123 22.00 -55.40 5.98
C ARG A 123 23.31 -56.22 6.08
N ARG A 124 24.41 -55.68 6.64
CA ARG A 124 25.73 -56.37 6.68
C ARG A 124 25.71 -57.73 7.36
N ASN A 125 24.87 -57.91 8.39
CA ASN A 125 24.78 -59.16 9.15
C ASN A 125 23.62 -60.07 8.69
N ASN A 126 22.86 -59.66 7.66
CA ASN A 126 21.67 -60.38 7.21
C ASN A 126 21.94 -61.10 5.88
N VAL A 127 22.03 -62.43 5.92
CA VAL A 127 22.15 -63.26 4.71
C VAL A 127 20.76 -63.57 4.16
N LYS A 128 20.52 -63.29 2.87
CA LYS A 128 19.28 -63.67 2.17
C LYS A 128 19.44 -65.06 1.54
N MET A 129 18.75 -66.05 2.09
CA MET A 129 18.64 -67.38 1.50
C MET A 129 17.51 -67.38 0.47
N LEU A 130 17.82 -67.65 -0.80
CA LEU A 130 16.85 -67.69 -1.91
C LEU A 130 16.66 -69.12 -2.40
N GLY A 131 15.44 -69.47 -2.85
CA GLY A 131 15.14 -70.80 -3.41
C GLY A 131 14.90 -71.92 -2.38
N LEU A 132 14.60 -71.58 -1.13
CA LEU A 132 14.18 -72.58 -0.13
C LEU A 132 12.74 -73.04 -0.39
N PRO A 133 12.43 -74.35 -0.25
CA PRO A 133 11.06 -74.84 -0.38
C PRO A 133 10.18 -74.40 0.80
N GLU A 134 8.96 -73.96 0.51
CA GLU A 134 8.04 -73.34 1.48
C GLU A 134 7.68 -74.27 2.66
N THR A 135 7.77 -75.58 2.48
CA THR A 135 7.60 -76.60 3.54
C THR A 135 8.56 -76.42 4.73
N THR A 136 9.66 -75.71 4.53
CA THR A 136 10.69 -75.44 5.55
C THR A 136 10.38 -74.17 6.37
N ALA A 137 9.49 -73.30 5.88
CA ALA A 137 9.31 -71.94 6.41
C ALA A 137 8.61 -71.85 7.78
N MET A 138 7.99 -72.93 8.27
CA MET A 138 7.28 -72.95 9.56
C MET A 138 8.22 -73.17 10.76
N GLY A 139 9.17 -72.25 10.96
CA GLY A 139 9.91 -72.09 12.21
C GLY A 139 11.07 -73.06 12.48
N ARG A 140 11.31 -74.06 11.62
CA ARG A 140 12.45 -75.01 11.75
C ARG A 140 13.52 -74.78 10.69
N MET A 141 14.15 -73.60 10.74
CA MET A 141 15.28 -73.24 9.88
C MET A 141 16.63 -73.84 10.32
N GLU A 142 16.74 -74.35 11.55
CA GLU A 142 18.00 -74.84 12.13
C GLU A 142 18.53 -76.10 11.46
N GLU A 143 17.71 -77.14 11.27
CA GLU A 143 18.14 -78.41 10.65
C GLU A 143 18.60 -78.24 9.18
N PRO A 144 17.88 -77.51 8.30
CA PRO A 144 18.34 -77.22 6.94
C PRO A 144 19.64 -76.43 6.90
N LEU A 145 19.80 -75.42 7.78
CA LEU A 145 21.03 -74.63 7.89
C LEU A 145 22.22 -75.50 8.29
N CYS A 146 22.07 -76.32 9.33
CA CYS A 146 23.11 -77.25 9.78
C CYS A 146 23.49 -78.26 8.69
N SER A 147 22.51 -78.81 7.96
CA SER A 147 22.74 -79.73 6.84
C SER A 147 23.50 -79.06 5.69
N PHE A 148 23.10 -77.83 5.32
CA PHE A 148 23.74 -77.04 4.25
C PHE A 148 25.19 -76.69 4.59
N LEU A 149 25.44 -76.16 5.78
CA LEU A 149 26.79 -75.82 6.26
C LEU A 149 27.69 -77.07 6.34
N SER A 150 27.15 -78.21 6.77
CA SER A 150 27.86 -79.50 6.82
C SER A 150 28.12 -80.13 5.44
N HIS A 151 27.43 -79.67 4.39
CA HIS A 151 27.75 -80.02 3.00
C HIS A 151 28.83 -79.10 2.44
N LEU A 152 28.77 -77.80 2.72
CA LEU A 152 29.79 -76.85 2.30
C LEU A 152 31.17 -77.15 2.92
N SER A 153 31.23 -77.60 4.17
CA SER A 153 32.50 -77.94 4.85
C SER A 153 33.18 -79.21 4.33
N LYS A 154 32.66 -79.86 3.29
CA LYS A 154 33.25 -81.03 2.61
C LYS A 154 33.93 -80.65 1.28
N PHE A 155 33.86 -79.37 0.89
CA PHE A 155 34.63 -78.75 -0.18
C PHE A 155 35.79 -77.93 0.42
#